data_AF-A0A7S4V0K4-F1
#
_entry.id   AF-A0A7S4V0K4-F1
#
_cell.length_a   1.000
_cell.length_b   1.000
_cell.length_c   1.000
_cell.angle_alpha   90.00
_cell.angle_beta   90.00
_cell.angle_gamma   90.00
#
_symmetry.space_group_name_H-M   'P 1'
#
loop_
_entity.id
_entity.type
_entity.pdbx_description
1 polymer ?
#
loop_
_entity_poly.entity_id
_entity_poly.type
_entity_poly.pdbx_seq_one_letter_code
_entity_poly.pdbx_strand_id
1 'polypeptide(L)'
;RPPVLLTFLLARPSTPAAFMGAMDLDGPRSQKGPRPLRVPWGPEVALMTGLTEDCVDALEDAPLAPLAELGLPAIQSCKSNDRLFRQRRVFSGLVLAGVCLLAIAGCIAASSLWLGHTRQWSRFAPGTVTQQWGACDCRGGSACPAPSLLHAPEVHELASQNILKLGHRSLGPRRAAAVKAIVRACLLNVSSQLEHHAQQVARELDMIRFTRAQKDAILNSLQLLGDARIQGIGLDIAEEIRNVISRPGASVSLQGSLQRFELGALAEHLELARLLWSEGRQWDLTLETEHFRSMANVSSRWHEIIQEAAGRDVAPTWPGLAPLPVEEELRQAIVVGALVQARVLLDIMKVRARSGVPAWVTSLSRYLGIDAEDVSCDLGSAHAFLNQFACPLKFGIQGMDALRAHFAEQPLIREPNRGPTSPSIQDEELLVPGI
;
A
#
# COMPACT_ATOMS: atom_id res chain seq x y z
N ARG A 1 16.11 40.64 -7.51
CA ARG A 1 15.70 40.72 -6.08
C ARG A 1 14.19 40.50 -6.02
N PRO A 2 13.70 39.30 -5.66
CA PRO A 2 12.30 39.08 -5.32
C PRO A 2 12.11 39.11 -3.78
N PRO A 3 10.87 39.29 -3.30
CA PRO A 3 10.60 39.68 -1.92
C PRO A 3 10.62 38.50 -0.95
N VAL A 4 11.06 38.83 0.27
CA VAL A 4 11.14 38.02 1.48
C VAL A 4 9.72 37.71 1.97
N LEU A 5 9.39 36.42 2.12
CA LEU A 5 8.18 35.98 2.81
C LEU A 5 8.56 35.58 4.25
N LEU A 6 7.88 36.24 5.18
CA LEU A 6 8.02 36.11 6.64
C LEU A 6 7.52 34.73 7.10
N THR A 7 8.37 33.96 7.77
CA THR A 7 7.97 32.72 8.47
C THR A 7 7.67 33.05 9.93
N PHE A 8 6.43 32.91 10.35
CA PHE A 8 6.03 32.97 11.76
C PHE A 8 6.40 31.65 12.47
N LEU A 9 7.20 31.79 13.53
CA LEU A 9 7.46 30.76 14.53
C LEU A 9 6.21 30.56 15.40
N LEU A 10 5.71 29.33 15.48
CA LEU A 10 4.85 28.91 16.58
C LEU A 10 5.55 27.84 17.43
N ALA A 11 5.60 28.16 18.71
CA ALA A 11 6.29 27.46 19.78
C ALA A 11 5.73 26.06 20.03
N ARG A 12 6.63 25.12 20.31
CA ARG A 12 6.33 23.81 20.92
C ARG A 12 6.04 24.00 22.41
N PRO A 13 4.98 23.42 22.98
CA PRO A 13 4.92 23.19 24.41
C PRO A 13 5.69 21.92 24.77
N SER A 14 6.57 22.07 25.76
CA SER A 14 7.29 21.04 26.49
C SER A 14 6.34 20.12 27.26
N THR A 15 6.50 18.81 27.11
CA THR A 15 5.90 17.79 28.01
C THR A 15 6.86 17.46 29.15
N PRO A 16 6.38 17.35 30.40
CA PRO A 16 7.21 17.02 31.55
C PRO A 16 7.39 15.52 31.75
N ALA A 17 8.41 15.24 32.57
CA ALA A 17 8.96 13.96 32.94
C ALA A 17 8.06 13.04 33.78
N ALA A 18 8.39 11.75 33.67
CA ALA A 18 8.43 10.72 34.72
C ALA A 18 7.25 10.61 35.71
N PHE A 19 6.54 9.48 35.63
CA PHE A 19 5.90 8.88 36.80
C PHE A 19 6.09 7.36 36.78
N MET A 20 6.95 6.89 37.69
CA MET A 20 7.00 5.49 38.14
C MET A 20 5.79 5.25 39.05
N GLY A 21 5.03 4.19 38.79
CA GLY A 21 3.95 3.74 39.67
C GLY A 21 3.93 2.21 39.72
N ALA A 22 4.39 1.68 40.86
CA ALA A 22 4.24 0.27 41.23
C ALA A 22 2.75 -0.06 41.47
N MET A 23 2.31 -1.23 41.01
CA MET A 23 1.03 -1.81 41.40
C MET A 23 1.30 -2.98 42.35
N ASP A 24 0.88 -2.80 43.60
CA ASP A 24 0.60 -3.87 44.55
C ASP A 24 -0.89 -4.24 44.47
N LEU A 25 -1.16 -5.54 44.50
CA LEU A 25 -2.47 -6.16 44.62
C LEU A 25 -2.71 -6.55 46.08
N ASP A 26 -3.83 -6.11 46.68
CA ASP A 26 -4.76 -6.93 47.49
C ASP A 26 -5.67 -6.09 48.40
N GLY A 27 -6.96 -6.48 48.50
CA GLY A 27 -7.77 -6.25 49.71
C GLY A 27 -9.18 -5.63 49.53
N PRO A 28 -10.18 -5.95 50.40
CA PRO A 28 -11.51 -6.37 49.94
C PRO A 28 -12.71 -5.43 50.29
N ARG A 29 -13.84 -5.81 49.69
CA ARG A 29 -15.22 -5.26 49.74
C ARG A 29 -15.77 -4.92 51.13
N SER A 30 -16.56 -3.84 51.20
CA SER A 30 -17.62 -3.64 52.21
C SER A 30 -18.81 -2.84 51.66
N GLN A 31 -20.02 -3.27 52.02
CA GLN A 31 -21.34 -2.79 51.61
C GLN A 31 -21.77 -1.53 52.36
N LYS A 32 -22.48 -0.58 51.70
CA LYS A 32 -23.40 0.38 52.33
C LYS A 32 -24.64 0.63 51.45
N GLY A 33 -25.81 0.65 52.10
CA GLY A 33 -27.16 0.71 51.52
C GLY A 33 -27.63 2.10 51.02
N PRO A 34 -28.92 2.22 50.63
CA PRO A 34 -29.41 3.27 49.74
C PRO A 34 -29.77 4.59 50.44
N ARG A 35 -29.50 5.72 49.76
CA ARG A 35 -29.97 7.08 50.10
C ARG A 35 -31.15 7.48 49.21
N PRO A 36 -32.04 8.40 49.66
CA PRO A 36 -33.22 8.80 48.91
C PRO A 36 -32.87 9.68 47.70
N LEU A 37 -33.63 9.49 46.62
CA LEU A 37 -33.55 10.23 45.36
C LEU A 37 -33.87 11.71 45.55
N ARG A 38 -32.87 12.57 45.29
CA ARG A 38 -33.10 13.94 44.81
C ARG A 38 -33.13 13.88 43.29
N VAL A 39 -34.18 14.42 42.67
CA VAL A 39 -34.26 14.60 41.22
C VAL A 39 -33.61 15.94 40.89
N PRO A 40 -32.45 15.99 40.21
CA PRO A 40 -31.94 17.24 39.69
C PRO A 40 -32.73 17.57 38.42
N TRP A 41 -33.39 18.73 38.40
CA TRP A 41 -33.82 19.31 37.14
C TRP A 41 -32.55 19.76 36.41
N GLY A 42 -32.17 19.01 35.38
CA GLY A 42 -31.03 19.35 34.54
C GLY A 42 -31.32 20.57 33.65
N PRO A 43 -30.27 21.21 33.10
CA PRO A 43 -30.37 22.39 32.23
C PRO A 43 -31.18 22.18 30.93
N GLU A 44 -31.63 20.95 30.65
CA GLU A 44 -32.47 20.61 29.50
C GLU A 44 -33.90 21.16 29.60
N VAL A 45 -34.43 21.43 30.81
CA VAL A 45 -35.78 22.01 30.95
C VAL A 45 -35.80 23.52 30.68
N ALA A 46 -34.66 24.21 30.85
CA ALA A 46 -34.52 25.62 30.50
C ALA A 46 -34.53 25.84 28.97
N LEU A 47 -34.11 24.85 28.17
CA LEU A 47 -34.07 24.97 26.71
C LEU A 47 -35.47 24.88 26.04
N MET A 48 -36.45 24.28 26.73
CA MET A 48 -37.80 24.06 26.19
C MET A 48 -38.78 25.20 26.49
N THR A 49 -38.50 26.06 27.47
CA THR A 49 -39.45 27.10 27.93
C THR A 49 -39.07 28.52 27.50
N GLY A 50 -37.87 28.73 26.93
CA GLY A 50 -37.44 30.03 26.40
C GLY A 50 -37.29 31.13 27.46
N LEU A 51 -37.20 30.77 28.74
CA LEU A 51 -36.99 31.69 29.85
C LEU A 51 -35.49 31.99 30.00
N THR A 52 -35.16 33.25 30.28
CA THR A 52 -33.78 33.68 30.61
C THR A 52 -33.42 33.25 32.04
N GLU A 53 -32.14 33.02 32.35
CA GLU A 53 -31.66 32.63 33.69
C GLU A 53 -32.21 33.55 34.80
N ASP A 54 -32.32 34.87 34.54
CA ASP A 54 -32.90 35.84 35.48
C ASP A 54 -34.37 35.57 35.89
N CYS A 55 -35.13 34.78 35.13
CA CYS A 55 -36.51 34.39 35.47
C CYS A 55 -36.58 33.09 36.27
N VAL A 56 -35.54 32.25 36.23
CA VAL A 56 -35.49 30.97 36.96
C VAL A 56 -35.20 31.23 38.44
N ASP A 57 -34.29 32.16 38.73
CA ASP A 57 -33.95 32.54 40.11
C ASP A 57 -35.13 33.23 40.84
N ALA A 58 -35.97 33.97 40.12
CA ALA A 58 -37.18 34.59 40.68
C ALA A 58 -38.31 33.58 40.99
N LEU A 59 -38.22 32.35 40.47
CA LEU A 59 -39.20 31.28 40.64
C LEU A 59 -38.77 30.27 41.71
N GLU A 60 -37.47 30.13 42.00
CA GLU A 60 -36.97 29.25 43.08
C GLU A 60 -37.24 29.78 44.49
N ASP A 61 -37.40 31.10 44.68
CA ASP A 61 -37.61 31.72 46.00
C ASP A 61 -39.08 31.99 46.37
N ALA A 62 -40.05 31.65 45.52
CA ALA A 62 -41.46 31.90 45.79
C ALA A 62 -42.08 30.81 46.70
N PRO A 63 -42.62 31.14 47.89
CA PRO A 63 -43.30 30.14 48.72
C PRO A 63 -44.58 29.64 48.05
N LEU A 64 -44.78 28.32 48.06
CA LEU A 64 -45.95 27.64 47.50
C LEU A 64 -47.24 28.05 48.24
N ALA A 65 -47.90 29.08 47.73
CA ALA A 65 -49.29 29.45 48.03
C ALA A 65 -50.15 29.27 46.77
N PRO A 66 -51.46 28.99 46.90
CA PRO A 66 -52.30 28.63 45.76
C PRO A 66 -52.45 29.78 44.76
N LEU A 67 -52.23 29.44 43.48
CA LEU A 67 -52.12 30.28 42.27
C LEU A 67 -53.40 31.07 41.86
N ALA A 68 -54.28 31.44 42.79
CA ALA A 68 -55.57 32.08 42.46
C ALA A 68 -55.69 33.58 42.79
N GLU A 69 -54.76 34.20 43.54
CA GLU A 69 -54.94 35.60 43.99
C GLU A 69 -53.75 36.56 43.75
N LEU A 70 -52.76 36.20 42.93
CA LEU A 70 -51.73 37.17 42.52
C LEU A 70 -52.21 37.96 41.30
N GLY A 71 -52.83 39.11 41.59
CA GLY A 71 -53.16 40.14 40.61
C GLY A 71 -51.93 40.59 39.81
N LEU A 72 -52.15 40.85 38.53
CA LEU A 72 -51.18 41.34 37.54
C LEU A 72 -50.78 42.81 37.83
N PRO A 73 -49.54 43.06 38.28
CA PRO A 73 -48.80 44.17 37.66
C PRO A 73 -47.33 43.84 37.29
N ALA A 74 -46.81 42.65 37.60
CA ALA A 74 -45.38 42.34 37.38
C ALA A 74 -44.99 42.05 35.92
N ILE A 75 -45.95 41.80 35.01
CA ILE A 75 -45.68 41.40 33.61
C ILE A 75 -45.51 42.61 32.67
N GLN A 76 -45.78 43.84 33.13
CA GLN A 76 -45.68 45.04 32.27
C GLN A 76 -44.26 45.63 32.16
N SER A 77 -43.29 45.16 32.94
CA SER A 77 -41.89 45.67 32.91
C SER A 77 -40.92 44.90 32.00
N CYS A 78 -41.41 43.95 31.19
CA CYS A 78 -40.58 43.25 30.18
C CYS A 78 -40.83 43.72 28.74
N LYS A 79 -41.57 44.82 28.54
CA LYS A 79 -41.96 45.31 27.20
C LYS A 79 -41.04 46.38 26.61
N SER A 80 -39.84 46.56 27.15
CA SER A 80 -38.85 47.51 26.64
C SER A 80 -37.47 46.87 26.51
N ASN A 81 -37.30 45.94 25.58
CA ASN A 81 -35.97 45.60 25.08
C ASN A 81 -35.97 45.11 23.62
N ASP A 82 -36.65 45.86 22.75
CA ASP A 82 -36.63 45.68 21.29
C ASP A 82 -35.21 45.77 20.68
N ARG A 83 -34.25 46.40 21.40
CA ARG A 83 -32.85 46.48 20.96
C ARG A 83 -32.11 45.14 21.14
N LEU A 84 -32.35 44.40 22.22
CA LEU A 84 -31.71 43.09 22.44
C LEU A 84 -32.24 42.02 21.49
N PHE A 85 -33.53 42.08 21.12
CA PHE A 85 -34.11 41.17 20.11
C PHE A 85 -33.55 41.41 18.70
N ARG A 86 -33.32 42.67 18.30
CA ARG A 86 -32.62 42.96 17.03
C ARG A 86 -31.16 42.48 17.06
N GLN A 87 -30.46 42.68 18.18
CA GLN A 87 -29.07 42.27 18.31
C GLN A 87 -28.92 40.73 18.25
N ARG A 88 -29.84 39.98 18.87
CA ARG A 88 -29.89 38.50 18.77
C ARG A 88 -30.20 38.00 17.36
N ARG A 89 -31.08 38.65 16.59
CA ARG A 89 -31.35 38.27 15.19
C ARG A 89 -30.14 38.52 14.28
N VAL A 90 -29.44 39.63 14.47
CA VAL A 90 -28.19 39.91 13.72
C VAL A 90 -27.11 38.90 14.07
N PHE A 91 -26.95 38.56 15.35
CA PHE A 91 -25.98 37.57 15.80
C PHE A 91 -26.29 36.16 15.26
N SER A 92 -27.56 35.73 15.32
CA SER A 92 -28.00 34.44 14.78
C SER A 92 -27.80 34.36 13.25
N GLY A 93 -28.07 35.44 12.52
CA GLY A 93 -27.80 35.51 11.08
C GLY A 93 -26.32 35.39 10.74
N LEU A 94 -25.45 36.05 11.52
CA LEU A 94 -23.99 35.96 11.33
C LEU A 94 -23.43 34.59 11.66
N VAL A 95 -23.93 33.93 12.72
CA VAL A 95 -23.53 32.55 13.06
C VAL A 95 -23.96 31.58 11.97
N LEU A 96 -25.21 31.68 11.49
CA LEU A 96 -25.71 30.80 10.42
C LEU A 96 -24.92 31.02 9.10
N ALA A 97 -24.62 32.27 8.75
CA ALA A 97 -23.79 32.60 7.61
C ALA A 97 -22.36 32.04 7.76
N GLY A 98 -21.77 32.14 8.96
CA GLY A 98 -20.47 31.56 9.26
C GLY A 98 -20.44 30.04 9.10
N VAL A 99 -21.44 29.33 9.63
CA VAL A 99 -21.58 27.87 9.47
C VAL A 99 -21.75 27.50 8.00
N CYS A 100 -22.58 28.24 7.24
CA CYS A 100 -22.76 28.00 5.80
C CYS A 100 -21.46 28.21 5.02
N LEU A 101 -20.70 29.26 5.32
CA LEU A 101 -19.41 29.53 4.66
C LEU A 101 -18.37 28.44 4.97
N LEU A 102 -18.32 27.94 6.21
CA LEU A 102 -17.46 26.82 6.59
C LEU A 102 -17.86 25.52 5.88
N ALA A 103 -19.17 25.24 5.78
CA ALA A 103 -19.66 24.08 5.03
C ALA A 103 -19.32 24.18 3.54
N ILE A 104 -19.51 25.34 2.92
CA ILE A 104 -19.14 25.59 1.52
C ILE A 104 -17.62 25.43 1.32
N ALA A 105 -16.80 26.00 2.20
CA ALA A 105 -15.35 25.85 2.13
C ALA A 105 -14.93 24.38 2.27
N GLY A 106 -15.57 23.62 3.17
CA GLY A 106 -15.38 22.18 3.31
C GLY A 106 -15.75 21.41 2.04
N CYS A 107 -16.90 21.72 1.42
CA CYS A 107 -17.32 21.12 0.16
C CYS A 107 -16.38 21.45 -0.99
N ILE A 108 -15.89 22.70 -1.08
CA ILE A 108 -14.91 23.10 -2.10
C ILE A 108 -13.59 22.36 -1.90
N ALA A 109 -13.08 22.28 -0.67
CA ALA A 109 -11.86 21.54 -0.35
C ALA A 109 -11.99 20.05 -0.69
N ALA A 110 -13.08 19.40 -0.28
CA ALA A 110 -13.36 18.00 -0.61
C ALA A 110 -13.48 17.77 -2.12
N SER A 111 -14.15 18.67 -2.85
CA SER A 111 -14.27 18.61 -4.31
C SER A 111 -12.92 18.82 -4.99
N SER A 112 -12.07 19.69 -4.45
CA SER A 112 -10.71 19.94 -4.96
C SER A 112 -9.82 18.70 -4.81
N LEU A 113 -9.89 18.04 -3.64
CA LEU A 113 -9.18 16.77 -3.39
C LEU A 113 -9.69 15.67 -4.33
N TRP A 114 -11.00 15.54 -4.50
CA TRP A 114 -11.60 14.55 -5.40
C TRP A 114 -11.25 14.81 -6.88
N LEU A 115 -11.26 16.07 -7.32
CA LEU A 115 -10.85 16.47 -8.67
C LEU A 115 -9.34 16.26 -8.90
N GLY A 116 -8.51 16.48 -7.87
CA GLY A 116 -7.08 16.15 -7.93
C GLY A 116 -6.85 14.67 -8.13
N HIS A 117 -7.53 13.84 -7.34
CA HIS A 117 -7.48 12.38 -7.45
C HIS A 117 -7.95 11.90 -8.83
N THR A 118 -9.13 12.32 -9.29
CA THR A 118 -9.66 11.91 -10.63
C THR A 118 -8.76 12.36 -11.79
N ARG A 119 -8.18 13.57 -11.74
CA ARG A 119 -7.21 14.03 -12.75
C ARG A 119 -5.95 13.18 -12.77
N GLN A 120 -5.49 12.71 -11.62
CA GLN A 120 -4.33 11.85 -11.55
C GLN A 120 -4.56 10.50 -12.25
N TRP A 121 -5.73 9.90 -12.08
CA TRP A 121 -6.09 8.66 -12.75
C TRP A 121 -6.34 8.84 -14.25
N SER A 122 -6.81 10.01 -14.68
CA SER A 122 -6.95 10.33 -16.10
C SER A 122 -5.60 10.31 -16.87
N ARG A 123 -4.46 10.44 -16.18
CA ARG A 123 -3.12 10.27 -16.80
C ARG A 123 -2.85 8.84 -17.26
N PHE A 124 -3.56 7.86 -16.71
CA PHE A 124 -3.53 6.47 -17.16
C PHE A 124 -4.63 6.15 -18.17
N ALA A 125 -5.35 7.15 -18.69
CA ALA A 125 -6.06 6.94 -19.96
C ALA A 125 -5.03 6.50 -20.99
N PRO A 126 -5.34 5.52 -21.86
CA PRO A 126 -4.45 5.12 -22.93
C PRO A 126 -4.24 6.31 -23.88
N GLY A 127 -3.28 7.16 -23.54
CA GLY A 127 -2.81 8.19 -24.43
C GLY A 127 -2.23 7.49 -25.65
N THR A 128 -2.52 8.02 -26.84
CA THR A 128 -1.87 7.62 -28.08
C THR A 128 -0.43 8.10 -28.06
N VAL A 129 0.41 7.53 -27.18
CA VAL A 129 1.86 7.69 -27.26
C VAL A 129 2.32 6.80 -28.40
N THR A 130 2.42 7.39 -29.59
CA THR A 130 2.86 6.71 -30.82
C THR A 130 4.38 6.63 -30.94
N GLN A 131 5.13 6.84 -29.85
CA GLN A 131 6.57 6.61 -29.88
C GLN A 131 6.82 5.11 -29.97
N GLN A 132 7.07 4.64 -31.18
CA GLN A 132 7.28 3.26 -31.51
C GLN A 132 8.70 2.86 -31.10
N TRP A 133 8.87 2.48 -29.84
CA TRP A 133 10.05 1.73 -29.43
C TRP A 133 9.95 0.37 -30.15
N GLY A 134 10.89 0.10 -31.07
CA GLY A 134 10.94 -1.20 -31.73
C GLY A 134 11.01 -2.28 -30.66
N ALA A 135 10.05 -3.22 -30.66
CA ALA A 135 10.01 -4.30 -29.70
C ALA A 135 11.39 -4.99 -29.69
N CYS A 136 12.04 -5.00 -28.53
CA CYS A 136 13.37 -5.56 -28.42
C CYS A 136 13.26 -7.09 -28.49
N ASP A 137 13.42 -7.64 -29.70
CA ASP A 137 13.24 -9.07 -29.97
C ASP A 137 14.40 -9.92 -29.40
N CYS A 138 15.49 -9.28 -28.95
CA CYS A 138 16.76 -9.94 -28.56
C CYS A 138 17.22 -11.03 -29.55
N ARG A 139 16.72 -11.00 -30.80
CA ARG A 139 17.02 -11.97 -31.85
C ARG A 139 18.40 -11.66 -32.43
N GLY A 140 19.12 -12.71 -32.82
CA GLY A 140 20.45 -12.60 -33.42
C GLY A 140 21.58 -12.27 -32.42
N GLY A 141 21.42 -12.55 -31.13
CA GLY A 141 22.48 -12.35 -30.14
C GLY A 141 22.68 -10.89 -29.69
N SER A 142 21.82 -9.98 -30.15
CA SER A 142 21.81 -8.60 -29.67
C SER A 142 21.21 -8.51 -28.27
N ALA A 143 21.87 -7.78 -27.38
CA ALA A 143 21.42 -7.58 -26.02
C ALA A 143 20.44 -6.40 -25.91
N CYS A 144 19.40 -6.57 -25.10
CA CYS A 144 18.26 -5.66 -24.98
C CYS A 144 18.49 -4.65 -23.84
N PRO A 145 18.33 -3.33 -24.06
CA PRO A 145 18.39 -2.34 -22.98
C PRO A 145 17.36 -2.66 -21.90
N ALA A 146 17.67 -2.47 -20.62
CA ALA A 146 16.72 -2.74 -19.54
C ALA A 146 15.38 -1.99 -19.70
N PRO A 147 15.33 -0.69 -20.04
CA PRO A 147 14.06 0.04 -20.20
C PRO A 147 13.14 -0.60 -21.23
N SER A 148 13.70 -1.26 -22.25
CA SER A 148 12.91 -1.91 -23.30
C SER A 148 12.03 -3.05 -22.79
N LEU A 149 12.31 -3.63 -21.61
CA LEU A 149 11.45 -4.64 -21.00
C LEU A 149 10.09 -4.07 -20.56
N LEU A 150 10.01 -2.79 -20.19
CA LEU A 150 8.73 -2.11 -19.92
C LEU A 150 7.88 -1.93 -21.18
N HIS A 151 8.49 -2.05 -22.37
CA HIS A 151 7.82 -1.98 -23.67
C HIS A 151 7.60 -3.36 -24.29
N ALA A 152 8.14 -4.43 -23.69
CA ALA A 152 8.11 -5.77 -24.25
C ALA A 152 6.69 -6.38 -24.17
N PRO A 153 6.12 -6.82 -25.30
CA PRO A 153 4.77 -7.39 -25.32
C PRO A 153 4.65 -8.66 -24.47
N GLU A 154 5.73 -9.43 -24.33
CA GLU A 154 5.73 -10.64 -23.49
C GLU A 154 5.60 -10.30 -22.00
N VAL A 155 6.20 -9.20 -21.56
CA VAL A 155 6.05 -8.68 -20.18
C VAL A 155 4.62 -8.20 -19.96
N HIS A 156 4.04 -7.48 -20.93
CA HIS A 156 2.65 -6.99 -20.83
C HIS A 156 1.67 -8.14 -20.76
N GLU A 157 1.86 -9.16 -21.60
CA GLU A 157 1.04 -10.36 -21.64
C GLU A 157 1.11 -11.11 -20.31
N LEU A 158 2.31 -11.40 -19.83
CA LEU A 158 2.51 -12.14 -18.58
C LEU A 158 1.93 -11.38 -17.38
N ALA A 159 2.18 -10.07 -17.30
CA ALA A 159 1.64 -9.26 -16.21
C ALA A 159 0.11 -9.23 -16.21
N SER A 160 -0.49 -9.22 -17.40
CA SER A 160 -1.95 -9.32 -17.58
C SER A 160 -2.48 -10.68 -17.19
N GLN A 161 -1.78 -11.76 -17.52
CA GLN A 161 -2.15 -13.12 -17.13
C GLN A 161 -2.14 -13.30 -15.61
N ASN A 162 -1.12 -12.79 -14.92
CA ASN A 162 -1.08 -12.78 -13.46
C ASN A 162 -2.31 -12.07 -12.86
N ILE A 163 -2.68 -10.90 -13.38
CA ILE A 163 -3.85 -10.14 -12.93
C ILE A 163 -5.16 -10.88 -13.25
N LEU A 164 -5.28 -11.45 -14.44
CA LEU A 164 -6.46 -12.23 -14.85
C LEU A 164 -6.63 -13.48 -13.99
N LYS A 165 -5.53 -14.15 -13.62
CA LYS A 165 -5.55 -15.31 -12.73
C LYS A 165 -6.08 -14.94 -11.34
N LEU A 166 -5.59 -13.84 -10.77
CA LEU A 166 -6.06 -13.33 -9.48
C LEU A 166 -7.52 -12.87 -9.53
N GLY A 167 -7.90 -12.25 -10.64
CA GLY A 167 -9.23 -11.70 -10.85
C GLY A 167 -10.21 -12.63 -11.52
N HIS A 168 -9.96 -13.94 -11.66
CA HIS A 168 -10.68 -14.79 -12.63
C HIS A 168 -12.22 -14.77 -12.51
N ARG A 169 -12.79 -14.51 -11.31
CA ARG A 169 -14.25 -14.26 -11.15
C ARG A 169 -14.70 -12.89 -11.66
N SER A 170 -13.94 -11.84 -11.37
CA SER A 170 -14.27 -10.43 -11.65
C SER A 170 -13.83 -9.98 -13.05
N LEU A 171 -12.80 -10.64 -13.59
CA LEU A 171 -12.14 -10.41 -14.87
C LEU A 171 -12.32 -11.64 -15.76
N GLY A 172 -13.58 -11.91 -16.14
CA GLY A 172 -13.87 -12.97 -17.10
C GLY A 172 -13.21 -12.73 -18.47
N PRO A 173 -13.25 -13.71 -19.39
CA PRO A 173 -12.58 -13.64 -20.69
C PRO A 173 -12.92 -12.39 -21.51
N ARG A 174 -14.13 -11.86 -21.35
CA ARG A 174 -14.60 -10.62 -22.01
C ARG A 174 -13.76 -9.39 -21.67
N ARG A 175 -13.14 -9.36 -20.49
CA ARG A 175 -12.33 -8.25 -19.99
C ARG A 175 -10.84 -8.44 -20.22
N ALA A 176 -10.40 -9.58 -20.75
CA ALA A 176 -8.98 -9.88 -20.98
C ALA A 176 -8.29 -8.84 -21.87
N ALA A 177 -8.94 -8.39 -22.94
CA ALA A 177 -8.40 -7.35 -23.81
C ALA A 177 -8.24 -6.00 -23.09
N ALA A 178 -9.21 -5.63 -22.24
CA ALA A 178 -9.14 -4.39 -21.44
C ALA A 178 -8.03 -4.45 -20.40
N VAL A 179 -7.87 -5.59 -19.71
CA VAL A 179 -6.77 -5.81 -18.75
C VAL A 179 -5.43 -5.65 -19.46
N LYS A 180 -5.23 -6.31 -20.61
CA LYS A 180 -4.01 -6.18 -21.41
C LYS A 180 -3.71 -4.75 -21.83
N ALA A 181 -4.72 -4.01 -22.28
CA ALA A 181 -4.58 -2.62 -22.66
C ALA A 181 -4.18 -1.73 -21.48
N ILE A 182 -4.81 -1.91 -20.31
CA ILE A 182 -4.52 -1.15 -19.09
C ILE A 182 -3.10 -1.47 -18.58
N VAL A 183 -2.72 -2.75 -18.51
CA VAL A 183 -1.38 -3.18 -18.08
C VAL A 183 -0.30 -2.60 -18.99
N ARG A 184 -0.48 -2.70 -20.31
CA ARG A 184 0.41 -2.09 -21.29
C ARG A 184 0.54 -0.59 -21.08
N ALA A 185 -0.58 0.13 -21.00
CA ALA A 185 -0.57 1.58 -20.77
C ALA A 185 0.13 1.95 -19.46
N CYS A 186 -0.08 1.17 -18.40
CA CYS A 186 0.55 1.36 -17.11
C CYS A 186 2.08 1.22 -17.17
N LEU A 187 2.59 0.16 -17.80
CA LEU A 187 4.04 -0.09 -17.91
C LEU A 187 4.73 0.93 -18.83
N LEU A 188 4.08 1.35 -19.92
CA LEU A 188 4.57 2.43 -20.77
C LEU A 188 4.62 3.76 -20.00
N ASN A 189 3.61 4.05 -19.18
CA ASN A 189 3.63 5.23 -18.32
C ASN A 189 4.76 5.17 -17.30
N VAL A 190 5.02 4.00 -16.69
CA VAL A 190 6.19 3.82 -15.80
C VAL A 190 7.50 4.18 -16.51
N SER A 191 7.71 3.71 -17.74
CA SER A 191 8.88 4.08 -18.54
C SER A 191 8.96 5.59 -18.77
N SER A 192 7.86 6.20 -19.21
CA SER A 192 7.79 7.64 -19.45
C SER A 192 8.10 8.43 -18.17
N GLN A 193 7.60 8.00 -17.02
CA GLN A 193 7.81 8.69 -15.75
C GLN A 193 9.26 8.59 -15.29
N LEU A 194 9.92 7.45 -15.50
CA LEU A 194 11.36 7.31 -15.28
C LEU A 194 12.16 8.26 -16.17
N GLU A 195 11.81 8.37 -17.44
CA GLU A 195 12.49 9.28 -18.37
C GLU A 195 12.32 10.76 -17.99
N HIS A 196 11.12 11.16 -17.53
CA HIS A 196 10.84 12.57 -17.23
C HIS A 196 11.32 12.99 -15.83
N HIS A 197 11.09 12.14 -14.82
CA HIS A 197 11.33 12.50 -13.41
C HIS A 197 12.58 11.86 -12.82
N ALA A 198 13.12 10.81 -13.47
CA ALA A 198 14.27 10.04 -13.00
C ALA A 198 15.36 9.88 -14.07
N GLN A 199 15.64 10.95 -14.83
CA GLN A 199 16.54 10.92 -16.00
C GLN A 199 17.87 10.22 -15.75
N GLN A 200 18.50 10.43 -14.58
CA GLN A 200 19.75 9.76 -14.25
C GLN A 200 19.59 8.24 -14.22
N VAL A 201 18.50 7.77 -13.62
CA VAL A 201 18.20 6.34 -13.46
C VAL A 201 17.78 5.73 -14.80
N ALA A 202 16.99 6.46 -15.59
CA ALA A 202 16.68 6.05 -16.96
C ALA A 202 17.97 5.84 -17.79
N ARG A 203 18.95 6.75 -17.68
CA ARG A 203 20.27 6.60 -18.32
C ARG A 203 21.05 5.41 -17.78
N GLU A 204 21.03 5.17 -16.47
CA GLU A 204 21.69 4.01 -15.86
C GLU A 204 21.06 2.68 -16.33
N LEU A 205 19.74 2.61 -16.39
CA LEU A 205 19.01 1.46 -16.91
C LEU A 205 19.32 1.22 -18.40
N ASP A 206 19.43 2.26 -19.22
CA ASP A 206 19.73 2.11 -20.67
C ASP A 206 21.12 1.50 -20.95
N MET A 207 22.05 1.65 -20.00
CA MET A 207 23.36 0.99 -20.04
C MET A 207 23.30 -0.49 -19.68
N ILE A 208 22.25 -0.95 -18.99
CA ILE A 208 22.08 -2.35 -18.62
C ILE A 208 21.54 -3.10 -19.84
N ARG A 209 22.21 -4.20 -20.18
CA ARG A 209 21.90 -5.01 -21.35
C ARG A 209 21.57 -6.43 -20.91
N PHE A 210 20.42 -6.92 -21.36
CA PHE A 210 19.96 -8.29 -21.10
C PHE A 210 20.14 -9.17 -22.32
N THR A 211 20.75 -10.33 -22.12
CA THR A 211 20.72 -11.41 -23.11
C THR A 211 19.32 -12.02 -23.18
N ARG A 212 19.07 -12.83 -24.21
CA ARG A 212 17.81 -13.59 -24.31
C ARG A 212 17.57 -14.47 -23.08
N ALA A 213 18.58 -15.22 -22.63
CA ALA A 213 18.46 -16.07 -21.45
C ALA A 213 18.13 -15.26 -20.17
N GLN A 214 18.68 -14.05 -20.04
CA GLN A 214 18.33 -13.17 -18.92
C GLN A 214 16.90 -12.62 -19.05
N LYS A 215 16.44 -12.22 -20.25
CA LYS A 215 15.04 -11.83 -20.49
C LYS A 215 14.09 -12.97 -20.12
N ASP A 216 14.40 -14.19 -20.55
CA ASP A 216 13.59 -15.38 -20.26
C ASP A 216 13.56 -15.66 -18.75
N ALA A 217 14.69 -15.51 -18.05
CA ALA A 217 14.73 -15.61 -16.60
C ALA A 217 13.89 -14.52 -15.91
N ILE A 218 13.87 -13.29 -16.43
CA ILE A 218 13.03 -12.19 -15.89
C ILE A 218 11.55 -12.51 -16.06
N LEU A 219 11.16 -13.02 -17.23
CA LEU A 219 9.79 -13.46 -17.49
C LEU A 219 9.41 -14.59 -16.53
N ASN A 220 10.29 -15.58 -16.32
CA ASN A 220 10.04 -16.63 -15.33
C ASN A 220 9.88 -16.07 -13.91
N SER A 221 10.72 -15.13 -13.48
CA SER A 221 10.58 -14.47 -12.18
C SER A 221 9.25 -13.72 -12.04
N LEU A 222 8.81 -13.01 -13.09
CA LEU A 222 7.49 -12.34 -13.08
C LEU A 222 6.34 -13.33 -13.02
N GLN A 223 6.47 -14.51 -13.64
CA GLN A 223 5.45 -15.56 -13.59
C GLN A 223 5.25 -16.10 -12.17
N LEU A 224 6.33 -16.19 -11.37
CA LEU A 224 6.27 -16.65 -9.98
C LEU A 224 5.41 -15.75 -9.09
N LEU A 225 5.27 -14.46 -9.43
CA LEU A 225 4.39 -13.56 -8.68
C LEU A 225 2.92 -14.03 -8.68
N GLY A 226 2.51 -14.77 -9.72
CA GLY A 226 1.18 -15.36 -9.84
C GLY A 226 1.08 -16.83 -9.41
N ASP A 227 2.17 -17.45 -8.92
CA ASP A 227 2.17 -18.84 -8.47
C ASP A 227 1.71 -18.91 -7.00
N ALA A 228 0.62 -19.63 -6.75
CA ALA A 228 0.00 -19.69 -5.42
C ALA A 228 0.92 -20.33 -4.35
N ARG A 229 1.87 -21.20 -4.74
CA ARG A 229 2.84 -21.78 -3.81
C ARG A 229 3.85 -20.74 -3.35
N ILE A 230 4.31 -19.91 -4.28
CA ILE A 230 5.21 -18.77 -4.00
C ILE A 230 4.48 -17.75 -3.12
N GLN A 231 3.23 -17.44 -3.45
CA GLN A 231 2.39 -16.55 -2.66
C GLN A 231 2.13 -17.09 -1.25
N GLY A 232 1.96 -18.42 -1.10
CA GLY A 232 1.82 -19.06 0.22
C GLY A 232 3.04 -18.85 1.11
N ILE A 233 4.24 -19.07 0.59
CA ILE A 233 5.50 -18.79 1.30
C ILE A 233 5.57 -17.31 1.69
N GLY A 234 5.24 -16.41 0.75
CA GLY A 234 5.23 -14.99 1.02
C GLY A 234 4.23 -14.57 2.10
N LEU A 235 3.08 -15.22 2.16
CA LEU A 235 2.09 -14.99 3.21
C LEU A 235 2.63 -15.43 4.58
N ASP A 236 3.28 -16.60 4.67
CA ASP A 236 3.89 -17.04 5.92
C ASP A 236 4.95 -16.04 6.42
N ILE A 237 5.72 -15.47 5.50
CA ILE A 237 6.67 -14.37 5.78
C ILE A 237 5.95 -13.11 6.27
N ALA A 238 4.85 -12.72 5.63
CA ALA A 238 4.05 -11.58 6.04
C ALA A 238 3.50 -11.75 7.47
N GLU A 239 3.04 -12.96 7.81
CA GLU A 239 2.56 -13.27 9.16
C GLU A 239 3.68 -13.24 10.19
N GLU A 240 4.88 -13.74 9.86
CA GLU A 240 6.04 -13.63 10.74
C GLU A 240 6.44 -12.17 10.97
N ILE A 241 6.41 -11.33 9.93
CA ILE A 241 6.61 -9.88 10.05
C ILE A 241 5.57 -9.27 11.00
N ARG A 242 4.27 -9.56 10.82
CA ARG A 242 3.20 -9.12 11.73
C ARG A 242 3.47 -9.55 13.17
N ASN A 243 3.89 -10.79 13.39
CA ASN A 243 4.16 -11.35 14.70
C ASN A 243 5.35 -10.64 15.38
N VAL A 244 6.41 -10.34 14.63
CA VAL A 244 7.58 -9.59 15.12
C VAL A 244 7.19 -8.15 15.48
N ILE A 245 6.45 -7.46 14.61
CA ILE A 245 6.00 -6.07 14.85
C ILE A 245 5.11 -5.99 16.09
N SER A 246 4.25 -6.98 16.30
CA SER A 246 3.32 -7.01 17.43
C SER A 246 4.00 -7.25 18.77
N ARG A 247 5.28 -7.67 18.80
CA ARG A 247 6.04 -7.94 20.01
C ARG A 247 6.96 -6.75 20.36
N PRO A 248 6.75 -6.07 21.51
CA PRO A 248 7.67 -5.04 21.97
C PRO A 248 9.09 -5.60 22.14
N GLY A 249 10.09 -5.00 21.48
CA GLY A 249 11.50 -5.38 21.63
C GLY A 249 12.02 -6.51 20.70
N ALA A 250 11.22 -6.99 19.75
CA ALA A 250 11.57 -8.14 18.89
C ALA A 250 12.44 -7.81 17.65
N SER A 251 13.21 -6.71 17.65
CA SER A 251 14.02 -6.32 16.48
C SER A 251 15.18 -7.28 16.16
N VAL A 252 15.48 -8.23 17.04
CA VAL A 252 16.57 -9.21 16.93
C VAL A 252 15.92 -10.60 16.84
N SER A 253 15.83 -11.35 15.75
CA SER A 253 16.39 -11.29 14.39
C SER A 253 15.31 -11.81 13.42
N LEU A 254 14.61 -10.89 12.74
CA LEU A 254 13.63 -11.27 11.70
C LEU A 254 14.28 -12.17 10.65
N GLN A 255 15.52 -11.86 10.26
CA GLN A 255 16.28 -12.62 9.28
C GLN A 255 16.50 -14.08 9.68
N GLY A 256 16.78 -14.37 10.96
CA GLY A 256 16.90 -15.74 11.45
C GLY A 256 15.58 -16.51 11.42
N SER A 257 14.46 -15.83 11.64
CA SER A 257 13.14 -16.44 11.44
C SER A 257 12.88 -16.75 9.97
N LEU A 258 13.27 -15.85 9.06
CA LEU A 258 13.06 -15.99 7.62
C LEU A 258 13.89 -17.11 6.97
N GLN A 259 14.99 -17.54 7.60
CA GLN A 259 15.81 -18.65 7.10
C GLN A 259 15.17 -20.04 7.28
N ARG A 260 14.07 -20.14 8.05
CA ARG A 260 13.46 -21.44 8.41
C ARG A 260 12.48 -21.98 7.37
N PHE A 261 12.19 -21.24 6.30
CA PHE A 261 11.25 -21.70 5.28
C PHE A 261 11.86 -22.81 4.42
N GLU A 262 11.18 -23.96 4.37
CA GLU A 262 11.58 -25.10 3.55
C GLU A 262 11.29 -24.83 2.07
N LEU A 263 12.32 -24.41 1.32
CA LEU A 263 12.19 -24.01 -0.09
C LEU A 263 12.67 -25.07 -1.09
N GLY A 264 13.22 -26.19 -0.62
CA GLY A 264 13.95 -27.16 -1.44
C GLY A 264 13.18 -27.66 -2.67
N ALA A 265 11.96 -28.16 -2.48
CA ALA A 265 11.16 -28.71 -3.58
C ALA A 265 10.77 -27.67 -4.64
N LEU A 266 10.63 -26.41 -4.25
CA LEU A 266 10.27 -25.32 -5.16
C LEU A 266 11.51 -24.76 -5.86
N ALA A 267 12.64 -24.72 -5.16
CA ALA A 267 13.92 -24.23 -5.67
C ALA A 267 14.46 -25.06 -6.84
N GLU A 268 14.28 -26.39 -6.82
CA GLU A 268 14.73 -27.30 -7.89
C GLU A 268 14.13 -26.95 -9.27
N HIS A 269 12.95 -26.33 -9.30
CA HIS A 269 12.26 -25.98 -10.54
C HIS A 269 12.67 -24.61 -11.10
N LEU A 270 13.54 -23.86 -10.40
CA LEU A 270 13.81 -22.43 -10.66
C LEU A 270 15.26 -22.13 -11.05
N GLU A 271 15.95 -23.08 -11.67
CA GLU A 271 17.35 -22.93 -12.12
C GLU A 271 17.58 -21.70 -13.01
N LEU A 272 16.63 -21.34 -13.89
CA LEU A 272 16.75 -20.13 -14.71
C LEU A 272 16.70 -18.85 -13.88
N ALA A 273 15.91 -18.81 -12.82
CA ALA A 273 15.82 -17.64 -11.95
C ALA A 273 17.11 -17.45 -11.11
N ARG A 274 17.79 -18.56 -10.79
CA ARG A 274 19.10 -18.55 -10.11
C ARG A 274 20.14 -17.71 -10.85
N LEU A 275 20.10 -17.69 -12.19
CA LEU A 275 21.00 -16.86 -13.01
C LEU A 275 20.87 -15.36 -12.73
N LEU A 276 19.70 -14.89 -12.29
CA LEU A 276 19.44 -13.50 -11.98
C LEU A 276 19.72 -13.15 -10.51
N TRP A 277 19.63 -14.14 -9.62
CA TRP A 277 19.50 -13.91 -8.19
C TRP A 277 20.78 -14.19 -7.38
N SER A 278 21.85 -14.67 -8.02
CA SER A 278 23.08 -15.09 -7.35
C SER A 278 23.93 -13.96 -6.74
N GLU A 279 23.65 -12.69 -7.05
CA GLU A 279 24.42 -11.55 -6.57
C GLU A 279 23.47 -10.48 -6.00
N GLY A 280 23.60 -10.16 -4.70
CA GLY A 280 22.95 -8.99 -4.12
C GLY A 280 22.26 -9.20 -2.78
N ARG A 281 21.57 -8.14 -2.33
CA ARG A 281 20.78 -8.13 -1.10
C ARG A 281 19.51 -8.97 -1.31
N GLN A 282 19.32 -9.95 -0.44
CA GLN A 282 18.38 -11.06 -0.63
C GLN A 282 16.92 -10.71 -0.29
N TRP A 283 16.73 -9.68 0.53
CA TRP A 283 15.43 -9.31 1.11
C TRP A 283 15.04 -7.85 0.82
N ASP A 284 15.65 -7.23 -0.20
CA ASP A 284 15.49 -5.80 -0.48
C ASP A 284 14.02 -5.43 -0.69
N LEU A 285 13.27 -6.21 -1.48
CA LEU A 285 11.86 -5.93 -1.71
C LEU A 285 11.05 -6.14 -0.43
N THR A 286 11.26 -7.23 0.28
CA THR A 286 10.47 -7.59 1.48
C THR A 286 10.69 -6.62 2.65
N LEU A 287 11.93 -6.16 2.84
CA LEU A 287 12.31 -5.29 3.95
C LEU A 287 12.22 -3.79 3.62
N GLU A 288 11.80 -3.43 2.42
CA GLU A 288 11.41 -2.06 2.12
C GLU A 288 10.31 -1.62 3.10
N THR A 289 10.48 -0.43 3.70
CA THR A 289 9.62 0.10 4.77
C THR A 289 8.14 0.08 4.40
N GLU A 290 7.83 0.29 3.12
CA GLU A 290 6.47 0.26 2.58
C GLU A 290 5.85 -1.14 2.64
N HIS A 291 6.58 -2.17 2.20
CA HIS A 291 6.11 -3.55 2.26
C HIS A 291 5.96 -3.99 3.72
N PHE A 292 6.95 -3.68 4.56
CA PHE A 292 6.90 -3.96 5.98
C PHE A 292 5.63 -3.39 6.65
N ARG A 293 5.26 -2.14 6.34
CA ARG A 293 4.02 -1.52 6.84
C ARG A 293 2.77 -2.23 6.32
N SER A 294 2.72 -2.58 5.04
CA SER A 294 1.54 -3.25 4.46
C SER A 294 1.29 -4.65 5.04
N MET A 295 2.32 -5.29 5.57
CA MET A 295 2.27 -6.63 6.17
C MET A 295 1.96 -6.62 7.66
N ALA A 296 2.14 -5.48 8.32
CA ALA A 296 1.83 -5.32 9.74
C ALA A 296 0.37 -5.67 10.09
N ASN A 297 -0.54 -5.54 9.13
CA ASN A 297 -1.97 -5.81 9.31
C ASN A 297 -2.48 -6.94 8.39
N VAL A 298 -1.61 -7.88 7.98
CA VAL A 298 -2.04 -9.00 7.14
C VAL A 298 -3.13 -9.83 7.84
N SER A 299 -4.19 -10.19 7.13
CA SER A 299 -5.25 -11.07 7.66
C SER A 299 -4.84 -12.55 7.56
N SER A 300 -5.09 -13.35 8.60
CA SER A 300 -4.85 -14.81 8.55
C SER A 300 -5.76 -15.55 7.56
N ARG A 301 -6.86 -14.92 7.12
CA ARG A 301 -7.77 -15.50 6.11
C ARG A 301 -7.18 -15.55 4.71
N TRP A 302 -6.04 -14.90 4.48
CA TRP A 302 -5.33 -14.98 3.20
C TRP A 302 -4.89 -16.40 2.87
N HIS A 303 -4.65 -17.27 3.86
CA HIS A 303 -4.32 -18.69 3.61
C HIS A 303 -5.46 -19.41 2.91
N GLU A 304 -6.70 -19.23 3.37
CA GLU A 304 -7.89 -19.84 2.76
C GLU A 304 -8.02 -19.41 1.29
N ILE A 305 -7.82 -18.11 1.03
CA ILE A 305 -7.93 -17.51 -0.30
C ILE A 305 -6.84 -18.04 -1.25
N ILE A 306 -5.58 -18.05 -0.81
CA ILE A 306 -4.44 -18.49 -1.64
C ILE A 306 -4.51 -20.01 -1.88
N GLN A 307 -4.89 -20.80 -0.87
CA GLN A 307 -5.05 -22.24 -1.01
C GLN A 307 -6.23 -22.59 -1.93
N GLU A 308 -7.35 -21.87 -1.84
CA GLU A 308 -8.48 -22.04 -2.78
C GLU A 308 -8.03 -21.76 -4.22
N ALA A 309 -7.23 -20.70 -4.43
CA ALA A 309 -6.66 -20.37 -5.73
C ALA A 309 -5.60 -21.38 -6.22
N ALA A 310 -4.94 -22.11 -5.32
CA ALA A 310 -3.97 -23.15 -5.66
C ALA A 310 -4.62 -24.48 -6.04
N GLY A 311 -5.71 -24.85 -5.36
CA GLY A 311 -6.33 -26.18 -5.44
C GLY A 311 -7.43 -26.32 -6.49
N ARG A 312 -7.88 -25.23 -7.12
CA ARG A 312 -8.99 -25.28 -8.08
C ARG A 312 -8.71 -24.39 -9.28
N ASP A 313 -9.16 -24.82 -10.47
CA ASP A 313 -9.46 -23.92 -11.59
C ASP A 313 -10.62 -22.95 -11.28
N VAL A 314 -11.22 -23.08 -10.09
CA VAL A 314 -12.27 -22.22 -9.58
C VAL A 314 -11.61 -21.13 -8.75
N ALA A 315 -11.68 -19.90 -9.24
CA ALA A 315 -11.15 -18.73 -8.56
C ALA A 315 -11.68 -18.59 -7.11
N PRO A 316 -10.95 -17.93 -6.20
CA PRO A 316 -11.33 -17.85 -4.79
C PRO A 316 -12.64 -17.11 -4.53
N THR A 317 -13.37 -17.53 -3.49
CA THR A 317 -14.60 -16.88 -3.03
C THR A 317 -14.25 -15.81 -2.01
N TRP A 318 -14.15 -14.56 -2.45
CA TRP A 318 -13.82 -13.47 -1.55
C TRP A 318 -15.00 -13.13 -0.61
N PRO A 319 -14.82 -13.27 0.70
CA PRO A 319 -15.88 -13.05 1.67
C PRO A 319 -16.17 -11.55 1.80
N GLY A 320 -17.45 -11.18 1.72
CA GLY A 320 -17.88 -9.79 1.92
C GLY A 320 -17.84 -8.90 0.67
N LEU A 321 -17.72 -9.48 -0.52
CA LEU A 321 -17.84 -8.70 -1.75
C LEU A 321 -19.25 -8.12 -1.88
N ALA A 322 -19.31 -6.79 -1.88
CA ALA A 322 -20.44 -5.98 -2.33
C ALA A 322 -20.79 -6.31 -3.81
N PRO A 323 -21.86 -5.75 -4.38
CA PRO A 323 -22.17 -5.87 -5.81
C PRO A 323 -20.95 -5.61 -6.68
N LEU A 324 -20.93 -6.18 -7.90
CA LEU A 324 -19.81 -6.02 -8.85
C LEU A 324 -19.26 -4.59 -8.81
N PRO A 325 -17.93 -4.44 -8.65
CA PRO A 325 -17.31 -3.13 -8.51
C PRO A 325 -17.66 -2.26 -9.71
N VAL A 326 -17.77 -0.95 -9.46
CA VAL A 326 -17.90 0.02 -10.54
C VAL A 326 -16.71 -0.14 -11.47
N GLU A 327 -16.92 0.01 -12.78
CA GLU A 327 -15.87 -0.19 -13.80
C GLU A 327 -14.57 0.58 -13.48
N GLU A 328 -14.68 1.71 -12.79
CA GLU A 328 -13.54 2.50 -12.32
C GLU A 328 -12.74 1.81 -11.20
N GLU A 329 -13.38 1.19 -10.21
CA GLU A 329 -12.67 0.43 -9.16
C GLU A 329 -11.96 -0.79 -9.76
N LEU A 330 -12.57 -1.43 -10.75
CA LEU A 330 -11.95 -2.51 -11.51
C LEU A 330 -10.69 -2.06 -12.23
N ARG A 331 -10.79 -0.93 -12.93
CA ARG A 331 -9.66 -0.32 -13.61
C ARG A 331 -8.54 0.02 -12.63
N GLN A 332 -8.86 0.61 -11.49
CA GLN A 332 -7.88 0.93 -10.44
C GLN A 332 -7.20 -0.33 -9.91
N ALA A 333 -7.95 -1.41 -9.67
CA ALA A 333 -7.38 -2.68 -9.22
C ALA A 333 -6.37 -3.26 -10.22
N ILE A 334 -6.69 -3.20 -11.52
CA ILE A 334 -5.77 -3.64 -12.59
C ILE A 334 -4.52 -2.77 -12.60
N VAL A 335 -4.65 -1.44 -12.48
CA VAL A 335 -3.51 -0.52 -12.44
C VAL A 335 -2.62 -0.82 -11.23
N VAL A 336 -3.20 -0.97 -10.03
CA VAL A 336 -2.43 -1.32 -8.82
C VAL A 336 -1.69 -2.64 -9.01
N GLY A 337 -2.35 -3.68 -9.53
CA GLY A 337 -1.70 -4.96 -9.82
C GLY A 337 -0.57 -4.84 -10.85
N ALA A 338 -0.73 -4.00 -11.87
CA ALA A 338 0.31 -3.74 -12.86
C ALA A 338 1.52 -3.00 -12.25
N LEU A 339 1.28 -2.05 -11.34
CA LEU A 339 2.34 -1.31 -10.65
C LEU A 339 3.16 -2.17 -9.69
N VAL A 340 2.52 -3.09 -8.98
CA VAL A 340 3.24 -4.06 -8.13
C VAL A 340 4.22 -4.88 -8.98
N GLN A 341 3.79 -5.33 -10.15
CA GLN A 341 4.66 -6.08 -11.08
C GLN A 341 5.73 -5.20 -11.74
N ALA A 342 5.41 -3.95 -12.06
CA ALA A 342 6.37 -2.97 -12.56
C ALA A 342 7.51 -2.73 -11.55
N ARG A 343 7.18 -2.64 -10.25
CA ARG A 343 8.18 -2.49 -9.18
C ARG A 343 9.14 -3.68 -9.15
N VAL A 344 8.62 -4.90 -9.26
CA VAL A 344 9.45 -6.12 -9.31
C VAL A 344 10.39 -6.09 -10.51
N LEU A 345 9.86 -5.73 -11.68
CA LEU A 345 10.66 -5.65 -12.89
C LEU A 345 11.80 -4.64 -12.73
N LEU A 346 11.53 -3.47 -12.16
CA LEU A 346 12.55 -2.46 -11.89
C LEU A 346 13.57 -2.92 -10.85
N ASP A 347 13.16 -3.64 -9.81
CA ASP A 347 14.09 -4.21 -8.84
C ASP A 347 15.05 -5.22 -9.48
N ILE A 348 14.53 -6.12 -10.31
CA ILE A 348 15.38 -7.08 -11.04
C ILE A 348 16.38 -6.34 -11.95
N MET A 349 15.99 -5.22 -12.56
CA MET A 349 16.92 -4.39 -13.32
C MET A 349 17.98 -3.73 -12.43
N LYS A 350 17.58 -3.24 -11.25
CA LYS A 350 18.49 -2.59 -10.29
C LYS A 350 19.57 -3.53 -9.78
N VAL A 351 19.27 -4.81 -9.56
CA VAL A 351 20.26 -5.81 -9.11
C VAL A 351 21.48 -5.86 -10.05
N ARG A 352 21.30 -5.54 -11.33
CA ARG A 352 22.37 -5.51 -12.34
C ARG A 352 23.02 -4.13 -12.51
N ALA A 353 22.47 -3.08 -11.91
CA ALA A 353 23.05 -1.75 -11.95
C ALA A 353 24.29 -1.71 -11.03
N ARG A 354 25.45 -1.32 -11.59
CA ARG A 354 26.70 -1.17 -10.82
C ARG A 354 26.68 0.04 -9.88
N SER A 355 25.92 1.06 -10.26
CA SER A 355 25.64 2.24 -9.43
C SER A 355 24.49 1.92 -8.50
N GLY A 356 24.65 2.21 -7.20
CA GLY A 356 23.57 2.07 -6.24
C GLY A 356 22.37 2.90 -6.66
N VAL A 357 21.37 2.27 -7.27
CA VAL A 357 20.16 2.96 -7.72
C VAL A 357 19.46 3.50 -6.48
N PRO A 358 19.16 4.81 -6.40
CA PRO A 358 18.55 5.40 -5.23
C PRO A 358 17.28 4.64 -4.80
N ALA A 359 17.10 4.44 -3.49
CA ALA A 359 15.95 3.72 -2.93
C ALA A 359 14.60 4.31 -3.38
N TRP A 360 14.53 5.62 -3.63
CA TRP A 360 13.28 6.26 -4.10
C TRP A 360 12.79 5.75 -5.46
N VAL A 361 13.67 5.17 -6.29
CA VAL A 361 13.29 4.58 -7.59
C VAL A 361 12.39 3.35 -7.40
N THR A 362 12.51 2.64 -6.26
CA THR A 362 11.57 1.55 -5.94
C THR A 362 10.29 2.09 -5.28
N SER A 363 10.32 3.29 -4.70
CA SER A 363 9.13 4.07 -4.28
C SER A 363 8.43 4.79 -5.46
N LEU A 364 8.33 4.12 -6.62
CA LEU A 364 7.72 4.68 -7.83
C LEU A 364 6.23 5.02 -7.65
N SER A 365 5.58 4.37 -6.68
CA SER A 365 4.24 4.65 -6.16
C SER A 365 4.01 6.14 -5.92
N ARG A 366 4.93 6.81 -5.20
CA ARG A 366 4.79 8.23 -4.85
C ARG A 366 4.83 9.15 -6.07
N TYR A 367 5.62 8.82 -7.09
CA TYR A 367 5.77 9.64 -8.30
C TYR A 367 4.61 9.46 -9.27
N LEU A 368 4.06 8.25 -9.32
CA LEU A 368 2.79 7.99 -9.99
C LEU A 368 1.60 8.56 -9.17
N GLY A 369 1.88 8.97 -7.93
CA GLY A 369 1.00 9.31 -6.82
C GLY A 369 -0.22 8.39 -6.72
N ILE A 370 0.04 7.12 -7.01
CA ILE A 370 -0.80 6.05 -6.51
C ILE A 370 -0.09 5.69 -5.22
N ASP A 371 -0.68 6.10 -4.10
CA ASP A 371 -0.22 5.68 -2.78
C ASP A 371 -0.54 4.19 -2.61
N ALA A 372 0.14 3.34 -3.39
CA ALA A 372 0.15 1.89 -3.22
C ALA A 372 0.70 1.50 -1.83
N GLU A 373 1.31 2.48 -1.14
CA GLU A 373 1.66 2.50 0.28
C GLU A 373 0.43 2.32 1.20
N ASP A 374 -0.78 2.72 0.77
CA ASP A 374 -2.03 2.64 1.56
C ASP A 374 -2.81 1.33 1.37
N VAL A 375 -2.33 0.47 0.47
CA VAL A 375 -2.95 -0.84 0.22
C VAL A 375 -2.52 -1.80 1.34
N SER A 376 -3.22 -1.71 2.47
CA SER A 376 -3.12 -2.61 3.62
C SER A 376 -3.62 -4.00 3.23
N CYS A 377 -2.89 -5.06 3.56
CA CYS A 377 -3.37 -6.43 3.36
C CYS A 377 -4.33 -6.93 4.44
N ASP A 378 -5.04 -5.99 5.07
CA ASP A 378 -6.21 -6.25 5.88
C ASP A 378 -7.46 -6.40 4.97
N LEU A 379 -8.16 -7.52 5.12
CA LEU A 379 -9.40 -7.80 4.39
C LEU A 379 -10.57 -6.90 4.85
N GLY A 380 -10.47 -6.28 6.02
CA GLY A 380 -11.47 -5.34 6.53
C GLY A 380 -11.33 -3.90 6.01
N SER A 381 -10.31 -3.62 5.18
CA SER A 381 -10.06 -2.24 4.73
C SER A 381 -11.10 -1.74 3.71
N ALA A 382 -11.26 -0.42 3.62
CA ALA A 382 -12.11 0.23 2.61
C ALA A 382 -11.70 -0.10 1.16
N HIS A 383 -10.47 -0.58 0.96
CA HIS A 383 -9.90 -0.94 -0.33
C HIS A 383 -9.86 -2.45 -0.56
N ALA A 384 -10.75 -3.20 0.10
CA ALA A 384 -10.80 -4.66 0.02
C ALA A 384 -10.76 -5.19 -1.43
N PHE A 385 -11.41 -4.51 -2.39
CA PHE A 385 -11.38 -4.91 -3.80
C PHE A 385 -9.99 -4.73 -4.45
N LEU A 386 -9.31 -3.60 -4.20
CA LEU A 386 -7.95 -3.38 -4.70
C LEU A 386 -6.96 -4.41 -4.10
N ASN A 387 -7.16 -4.73 -2.82
CA ASN A 387 -6.33 -5.70 -2.10
C ASN A 387 -6.36 -7.09 -2.74
N GLN A 388 -7.46 -7.49 -3.38
CA GLN A 388 -7.58 -8.78 -4.08
C GLN A 388 -6.56 -8.96 -5.20
N PHE A 389 -6.10 -7.87 -5.78
CA PHE A 389 -5.11 -7.89 -6.86
C PHE A 389 -3.71 -7.59 -6.33
N ALA A 390 -3.59 -6.65 -5.40
CA ALA A 390 -2.30 -6.20 -4.90
C ALA A 390 -1.66 -7.19 -3.92
N CYS A 391 -2.41 -7.68 -2.93
CA CYS A 391 -1.84 -8.45 -1.82
C CYS A 391 -1.29 -9.81 -2.26
N PRO A 392 -1.99 -10.61 -3.10
CA PRO A 392 -1.40 -11.83 -3.65
C PRO A 392 -0.08 -11.58 -4.38
N LEU A 393 0.00 -10.52 -5.20
CA LEU A 393 1.25 -10.17 -5.87
C LEU A 393 2.34 -9.75 -4.87
N LYS A 394 2.00 -8.98 -3.82
CA LYS A 394 2.95 -8.64 -2.75
C LYS A 394 3.45 -9.88 -2.00
N PHE A 395 2.59 -10.87 -1.73
CA PHE A 395 3.05 -12.15 -1.19
C PHE A 395 3.95 -12.88 -2.18
N GLY A 396 3.60 -12.87 -3.47
CA GLY A 396 4.47 -13.39 -4.53
C GLY A 396 5.87 -12.78 -4.52
N ILE A 397 5.98 -11.48 -4.26
CA ILE A 397 7.26 -10.77 -4.09
C ILE A 397 8.04 -11.32 -2.89
N GLN A 398 7.39 -11.47 -1.75
CA GLN A 398 8.06 -11.97 -0.53
C GLN A 398 8.52 -13.42 -0.68
N GLY A 399 7.70 -14.27 -1.29
CA GLY A 399 8.10 -15.65 -1.61
C GLY A 399 9.26 -15.70 -2.60
N MET A 400 9.30 -14.79 -3.57
CA MET A 400 10.41 -14.66 -4.50
C MET A 400 11.70 -14.22 -3.79
N ASP A 401 11.64 -13.25 -2.88
CA ASP A 401 12.79 -12.84 -2.06
C ASP A 401 13.29 -13.98 -1.16
N ALA A 402 12.39 -14.78 -0.61
CA ALA A 402 12.77 -15.97 0.17
C ALA A 402 13.56 -16.97 -0.68
N LEU A 403 13.12 -17.20 -1.93
CA LEU A 403 13.86 -18.03 -2.87
C LEU A 403 15.22 -17.41 -3.22
N ARG A 404 15.30 -16.09 -3.43
CA ARG A 404 16.57 -15.39 -3.65
C ARG A 404 17.53 -15.59 -2.49
N ALA A 405 17.05 -15.44 -1.26
CA ALA A 405 17.82 -15.69 -0.05
C ALA A 405 18.34 -17.12 0.01
N HIS A 406 17.46 -18.09 -0.25
CA HIS A 406 17.80 -19.51 -0.28
C HIS A 406 18.89 -19.84 -1.30
N PHE A 407 18.80 -19.32 -2.53
CA PHE A 407 19.81 -19.55 -3.55
C PHE A 407 21.15 -18.89 -3.24
N ALA A 408 21.15 -17.77 -2.53
CA ALA A 408 22.38 -17.11 -2.11
C ALA A 408 23.09 -17.86 -0.98
N GLU A 409 22.35 -18.60 -0.14
CA GLU A 409 22.90 -19.46 0.91
C GLU A 409 23.42 -20.80 0.40
N GLN A 410 22.95 -21.26 -0.77
CA GLN A 410 23.48 -22.42 -1.46
C GLN A 410 24.56 -21.97 -2.45
N PRO A 411 25.84 -21.86 -2.05
CA PRO A 411 26.90 -21.66 -3.01
C PRO A 411 26.76 -22.76 -4.06
N LEU A 412 26.69 -22.36 -5.34
CA LEU A 412 26.82 -23.31 -6.44
C LEU A 412 27.98 -24.21 -6.05
N ILE A 413 27.72 -25.51 -5.87
CA ILE A 413 28.78 -26.49 -5.65
C ILE A 413 29.61 -26.36 -6.91
N ARG A 414 30.64 -25.52 -6.80
CA ARG A 414 31.54 -25.16 -7.87
C ARG A 414 32.13 -26.50 -8.19
N GLU A 415 31.77 -27.07 -9.35
CA GLU A 415 32.30 -28.37 -9.74
C GLU A 415 33.80 -28.30 -9.44
N PRO A 416 34.29 -29.16 -8.52
CA PRO A 416 35.64 -29.02 -8.00
C PRO A 416 36.52 -29.02 -9.22
N ASN A 417 37.16 -27.86 -9.48
CA ASN A 417 37.97 -27.56 -10.66
C ASN A 417 38.58 -28.88 -11.13
N ARG A 418 37.98 -29.51 -12.15
CA ARG A 418 38.70 -30.54 -12.89
C ARG A 418 39.80 -29.71 -13.52
N GLY A 419 40.95 -29.67 -12.83
CA GLY A 419 42.12 -28.97 -13.31
C GLY A 419 42.32 -29.37 -14.76
N PRO A 420 42.85 -28.47 -15.60
CA PRO A 420 43.14 -28.82 -16.98
C PRO A 420 43.95 -30.12 -16.97
N THR A 421 43.29 -31.23 -17.27
CA THR A 421 43.95 -32.48 -17.59
C THR A 421 44.45 -32.19 -18.98
N SER A 422 45.60 -31.53 -19.05
CA SER A 422 46.41 -31.49 -20.25
C SER A 422 46.49 -32.95 -20.71
N PRO A 423 45.93 -33.33 -21.86
CA PRO A 423 46.35 -34.57 -22.48
C PRO A 423 47.84 -34.39 -22.71
N SER A 424 48.66 -35.13 -21.96
CA SER A 424 50.05 -35.36 -22.32
C SER A 424 50.00 -35.99 -23.71
N ILE A 425 50.24 -35.17 -24.73
CA ILE A 425 50.71 -35.62 -26.02
C ILE A 425 52.07 -36.24 -25.70
N GLN A 426 52.08 -37.55 -25.46
CA GLN A 426 53.30 -38.32 -25.58
C GLN A 426 53.67 -38.28 -27.06
N ASP A 427 54.90 -37.89 -27.30
CA ASP A 427 55.60 -37.92 -28.57
C ASP A 427 55.35 -39.26 -29.28
N GLU A 428 54.60 -39.23 -30.38
CA GLU A 428 54.64 -40.29 -31.38
C GLU A 428 55.61 -39.83 -32.48
N GLU A 429 56.83 -40.33 -32.33
CA GLU A 429 58.01 -40.18 -33.16
C GLU A 429 57.70 -40.59 -34.61
N LEU A 430 57.38 -39.60 -35.46
CA LEU A 430 57.20 -39.80 -36.89
C LEU A 430 58.58 -39.94 -37.57
N LEU A 431 59.08 -41.18 -37.61
CA LEU A 431 60.17 -41.60 -38.48
C LEU A 431 59.78 -41.38 -39.95
N VAL A 432 60.46 -40.44 -40.61
CA VAL A 432 60.49 -40.29 -42.06
C VAL A 432 61.62 -41.16 -42.62
N PRO A 433 61.35 -42.23 -43.40
CA PRO A 433 62.33 -42.74 -44.34
C PRO A 433 62.20 -41.99 -45.67
N GLY A 434 63.33 -41.56 -46.21
CA GLY A 434 63.39 -40.79 -47.45
C GLY A 434 62.94 -41.57 -48.69
N ILE A 435 62.54 -40.80 -49.70
CA ILE A 435 62.98 -40.81 -51.11
C ILE A 435 62.57 -39.45 -51.69
#